data_AF-M0M8J7-F1
#
_entry.id   AF-M0M8J7-F1
#
_cell.length_a   1.000
_cell.length_b   1.000
_cell.length_c   1.000
_cell.angle_alpha   90.00
_cell.angle_beta   90.00
_cell.angle_gamma   90.00
#
_symmetry.space_group_name_H-M   'P 1'
#
loop_
_entity.id
_entity.type
_entity.pdbx_description
1 polymer ?
#
loop_
_entity_poly.entity_id
_entity_poly.type
_entity_poly.pdbx_seq_one_letter_code
_entity_poly.pdbx_strand_id
1 'polypeptide(L)'
;MLAFGFGVPTTAAWLLENRLLVLVVIGPVVFGVVALAGIAAGGAFLQFDTLPIPKASVYATEAIELGIGATVGTVVIVLFVALSTTVEERKRQ
;
A
#
# COMPACT_ATOMS: atom_id res chain seq x y z
N MET A 1 9.02 -12.20 9.11
CA MET A 1 9.11 -13.55 9.70
C MET A 1 9.34 -14.63 8.64
N LEU A 2 8.54 -14.67 7.57
CA LEU A 2 8.67 -15.69 6.50
C LEU A 2 10.09 -15.77 5.89
N ALA A 3 10.68 -14.64 5.50
CA ALA A 3 12.03 -14.63 4.92
C ALA A 3 13.14 -15.15 5.86
N PHE A 4 12.97 -14.97 7.17
CA PHE A 4 13.90 -15.50 8.17
C PHE A 4 13.68 -17.00 8.42
N GLY A 5 12.44 -17.49 8.29
CA GLY A 5 12.10 -18.90 8.50
C GLY A 5 12.33 -19.80 7.29
N PHE A 6 12.04 -19.31 6.08
CA PHE A 6 12.06 -20.10 4.84
C PHE A 6 13.11 -19.63 3.82
N GLY A 7 13.88 -18.59 4.18
CA GLY A 7 14.85 -17.96 3.30
C GLY A 7 14.25 -16.86 2.41
N VAL A 8 15.11 -15.91 2.06
CA VAL A 8 14.78 -14.76 1.19
C VAL A 8 14.36 -15.21 -0.21
N PRO A 9 15.08 -16.11 -0.93
CA PRO A 9 14.72 -16.44 -2.31
C PRO A 9 13.33 -17.08 -2.42
N THR A 10 13.01 -18.00 -1.51
CA THR A 10 11.71 -18.67 -1.44
C THR A 10 10.57 -17.69 -1.16
N THR A 11 10.77 -16.80 -0.19
CA THR A 11 9.76 -15.80 0.18
C THR A 11 9.56 -14.78 -0.93
N ALA A 12 10.63 -14.34 -1.59
CA ALA A 12 10.57 -13.43 -2.72
C ALA A 12 9.78 -14.04 -3.89
N ALA A 13 10.02 -15.32 -4.22
CA ALA A 13 9.29 -16.01 -5.28
C ALA A 13 7.77 -16.04 -5.02
N TRP A 14 7.33 -16.19 -3.76
CA TRP A 14 5.91 -16.16 -3.40
C TRP A 14 5.28 -14.77 -3.53
N LEU A 15 6.05 -13.70 -3.33
CA LEU A 15 5.52 -12.34 -3.32
C LEU A 15 5.63 -11.62 -4.68
N LEU A 16 6.66 -11.92 -5.49
CA LEU A 16 7.01 -11.18 -6.71
C LEU A 16 6.10 -11.45 -7.92
N GLU A 17 5.05 -12.25 -7.76
CA GLU A 17 4.09 -12.59 -8.82
C GLU A 17 3.12 -11.43 -9.11
N ASN A 18 3.63 -10.29 -9.58
CA ASN A 18 2.90 -9.06 -10.04
C ASN A 18 1.93 -8.38 -9.04
N ARG A 19 1.58 -9.00 -7.92
CA ARG A 19 0.58 -8.52 -6.94
C ARG A 19 1.10 -7.40 -6.05
N LEU A 20 2.42 -7.32 -5.84
CA LEU A 20 3.03 -6.24 -5.04
C LEU A 20 2.82 -4.86 -5.67
N LEU A 21 2.95 -4.75 -7.00
CA LEU A 21 2.78 -3.46 -7.68
C LEU A 21 1.37 -2.89 -7.45
N VAL A 22 0.35 -3.76 -7.47
CA VAL A 22 -1.04 -3.37 -7.16
C VAL A 22 -1.14 -2.81 -5.74
N LEU A 23 -0.51 -3.47 -4.77
CA LEU A 23 -0.52 -3.02 -3.38
C LEU A 23 0.25 -1.71 -3.14
N VAL A 24 1.22 -1.37 -3.99
CA VAL A 24 1.91 -0.06 -3.92
C VAL A 24 1.00 1.07 -4.43
N VAL A 25 0.22 0.82 -5.48
CA VAL A 25 -0.59 1.86 -6.13
C VAL A 25 -1.97 2.02 -5.47
N ILE A 26 -2.43 1.02 -4.71
CA ILE A 26 -3.76 1.04 -4.09
C ILE A 26 -3.95 2.20 -3.10
N GLY A 27 -2.92 2.57 -2.34
CA GLY A 27 -3.02 3.68 -1.38
C GLY A 27 -3.30 5.03 -2.04
N PRO A 28 -2.46 5.47 -3.00
CA PRO A 28 -2.71 6.69 -3.76
C PRO A 28 -4.05 6.69 -4.50
N VAL A 29 -4.47 5.54 -5.05
CA VAL A 29 -5.77 5.41 -5.72
C VAL A 29 -6.93 5.59 -4.74
N VAL A 30 -6.89 4.89 -3.59
CA VAL A 30 -7.92 5.03 -2.54
C VAL A 30 -7.97 6.46 -2.04
N PHE A 31 -6.83 7.09 -1.76
CA PHE A 31 -6.77 8.49 -1.35
C PHE A 31 -7.40 9.41 -2.41
N GLY A 32 -7.04 9.24 -3.69
CA GLY A 32 -7.60 10.02 -4.78
C GLY A 32 -9.12 9.88 -4.89
N VAL A 33 -9.63 8.65 -4.86
CA VAL A 33 -11.08 8.38 -4.91
C VAL A 33 -11.81 9.01 -3.73
N VAL A 34 -11.31 8.81 -2.50
CA VAL A 34 -11.93 9.35 -1.28
C VAL A 34 -11.90 10.88 -1.28
N ALA A 35 -10.78 11.48 -1.63
CA ALA A 35 -10.62 12.93 -1.60
C ALA A 35 -11.44 13.65 -2.68
N LEU A 36 -11.62 13.02 -3.84
CA LEU A 36 -12.45 13.52 -4.93
C LEU A 36 -13.96 13.29 -4.72
N ALA A 37 -14.36 12.42 -3.78
CA ALA A 37 -15.77 12.15 -3.50
C ALA A 37 -16.53 13.41 -3.05
N GLY A 38 -15.88 14.29 -2.29
CA GLY A 38 -16.46 15.58 -1.88
C GLY A 38 -16.77 16.49 -3.08
N ILE A 39 -15.87 16.53 -4.07
CA ILE A 39 -16.07 17.27 -5.32
C ILE A 39 -17.21 16.66 -6.14
N ALA A 40 -17.26 15.34 -6.25
CA ALA A 40 -18.33 14.64 -6.96
C ALA A 40 -19.72 14.88 -6.33
N ALA A 41 -19.77 15.14 -5.02
CA ALA A 41 -20.97 15.52 -4.28
C ALA A 41 -21.30 17.03 -4.35
N GLY A 42 -20.55 17.82 -5.14
CA GLY A 42 -20.76 19.27 -5.29
C GLY A 42 -20.08 20.13 -4.21
N GLY A 43 -19.23 19.53 -3.37
CA GLY A 43 -18.41 20.22 -2.38
C GLY A 43 -16.96 20.43 -2.85
N ALA A 44 -16.06 20.60 -1.88
CA ALA A 44 -14.63 20.76 -2.10
C ALA A 44 -13.84 19.44 -1.94
N PHE A 45 -12.55 19.49 -2.26
CA PHE A 45 -11.60 18.40 -2.00
C PHE A 45 -11.56 18.06 -0.51
N LEU A 46 -11.64 16.77 -0.16
CA LEU A 46 -11.71 16.27 1.23
C LEU A 46 -12.90 16.82 2.05
N GLN A 47 -13.92 17.37 1.39
CA GLN A 47 -15.15 17.76 2.06
C GLN A 47 -16.09 16.56 2.17
N PHE A 48 -16.32 16.08 3.40
CA PHE A 48 -17.08 14.85 3.64
C PHE A 48 -18.48 15.09 4.23
N ASP A 49 -18.76 16.28 4.72
CA ASP A 49 -20.07 16.70 5.25
C ASP A 49 -21.17 16.77 4.17
N THR A 50 -20.78 16.83 2.89
CA THR A 50 -21.71 16.80 1.74
C THR A 50 -22.16 15.39 1.36
N LEU A 51 -21.50 14.36 1.89
CA LEU A 51 -21.82 12.97 1.57
C LEU A 51 -22.99 12.47 2.43
N PRO A 52 -23.99 11.77 1.87
CA PRO A 52 -25.12 11.21 2.61
C PRO A 52 -24.73 9.92 3.36
N ILE A 53 -23.59 9.93 4.06
CA ILE A 53 -23.01 8.79 4.76
C ILE A 53 -22.78 9.20 6.23
N PRO A 54 -23.29 8.45 7.22
CA PRO A 54 -23.00 8.71 8.63
C PRO A 54 -21.49 8.65 8.88
N LYS A 55 -20.94 9.64 9.59
CA LYS A 55 -19.50 9.69 9.93
C LYS A 55 -18.58 9.52 8.70
N ALA A 56 -18.95 10.10 7.56
CA ALA A 56 -18.19 10.00 6.31
C ALA A 56 -16.68 10.27 6.47
N SER A 57 -16.29 11.25 7.29
CA SER A 57 -14.89 11.56 7.58
C SER A 57 -14.13 10.43 8.30
N VAL A 58 -14.79 9.67 9.18
CA VAL A 58 -14.19 8.53 9.88
C VAL A 58 -13.91 7.41 8.90
N TYR A 59 -14.91 7.03 8.09
CA TYR A 59 -14.74 5.97 7.10
C TYR A 59 -13.74 6.35 6.00
N ALA A 60 -13.73 7.62 5.58
CA ALA A 60 -12.72 8.15 4.67
C ALA A 60 -11.30 7.98 5.25
N THR A 61 -11.13 8.31 6.53
CA THR A 61 -9.84 8.18 7.23
C THR A 61 -9.42 6.72 7.32
N GLU A 62 -10.31 5.83 7.76
CA GLU A 62 -10.03 4.38 7.85
C GLU A 62 -9.64 3.79 6.50
N ALA A 63 -10.34 4.16 5.41
CA ALA A 63 -10.01 3.70 4.06
C ALA A 63 -8.62 4.18 3.61
N ILE A 64 -8.29 5.44 3.88
CA ILE A 64 -6.98 6.02 3.55
C ILE A 64 -5.88 5.32 4.36
N GLU A 65 -6.07 5.12 5.66
CA GLU A 65 -5.09 4.45 6.52
C GLU A 65 -4.82 3.01 6.07
N LEU A 66 -5.85 2.26 5.70
CA LEU A 66 -5.68 0.91 5.16
C LEU A 66 -4.92 0.91 3.83
N GLY A 67 -5.25 1.83 2.92
CA GLY A 67 -4.57 1.96 1.63
C GLY A 67 -3.08 2.34 1.79
N ILE A 68 -2.79 3.31 2.65
CA ILE A 68 -1.42 3.74 2.96
C ILE A 68 -0.67 2.61 3.68
N GLY A 69 -1.29 1.95 4.65
CA GLY A 69 -0.70 0.82 5.37
C GLY A 69 -0.29 -0.33 4.43
N ALA A 70 -1.16 -0.68 3.49
CA ALA A 70 -0.86 -1.67 2.45
C ALA A 70 0.32 -1.22 1.56
N THR A 71 0.33 0.04 1.15
CA THR A 71 1.38 0.63 0.31
C THR A 71 2.73 0.62 1.02
N VAL A 72 2.80 1.18 2.22
CA VAL A 72 4.02 1.28 3.03
C VAL A 72 4.55 -0.11 3.38
N GLY A 73 3.67 -1.01 3.83
CA GLY A 73 4.06 -2.40 4.15
C GLY A 73 4.67 -3.11 2.94
N THR A 74 4.08 -2.92 1.76
CA THR A 74 4.57 -3.48 0.51
C THR A 74 5.93 -2.91 0.12
N VAL A 75 6.11 -1.59 0.19
CA VAL A 75 7.38 -0.93 -0.10
C VAL A 75 8.49 -1.45 0.81
N VAL A 76 8.22 -1.57 2.12
CA VAL A 76 9.20 -2.10 3.09
C VAL A 76 9.60 -3.54 2.73
N ILE A 77 8.65 -4.38 2.35
CA ILE A 77 8.92 -5.76 1.92
C ILE A 77 9.78 -5.80 0.66
N VAL A 78 9.44 -5.00 -0.36
CA VAL A 78 10.19 -4.94 -1.63
C VAL A 78 11.62 -4.46 -1.37
N LEU A 79 11.79 -3.40 -0.57
CA LEU A 79 13.11 -2.89 -0.20
C LEU A 79 13.93 -3.94 0.57
N PHE A 80 13.32 -4.66 1.51
CA PHE A 80 13.99 -5.73 2.23
C PHE A 80 14.50 -6.85 1.29
N VAL A 81 13.67 -7.30 0.35
CA VAL A 81 14.04 -8.34 -0.64
C VAL A 81 15.14 -7.83 -1.59
N ALA A 82 15.02 -6.60 -2.08
CA ALA A 82 16.03 -5.99 -2.95
C ALA A 82 17.39 -5.85 -2.26
N LEU A 83 17.40 -5.40 -0.99
CA LEU A 83 18.64 -5.24 -0.23
C LEU A 83 19.30 -6.58 0.10
N SER A 84 18.51 -7.59 0.47
CA SER A 84 19.03 -8.91 0.85
C SER A 84 19.60 -9.67 -0.35
N THR A 85 18.97 -9.59 -1.52
CA THR A 85 19.51 -10.16 -2.76
C THR A 85 20.80 -9.48 -3.20
N THR A 86 20.87 -8.15 -3.13
CA THR A 86 22.10 -7.38 -3.41
C THR A 86 23.26 -7.79 -2.49
N VAL A 87 23.00 -8.04 -1.21
CA VAL A 87 24.03 -8.49 -0.24
C VAL A 87 24.53 -9.90 -0.59
N GLU A 88 23.65 -10.79 -1.03
CA GLU A 88 24.00 -12.15 -1.40
C GLU A 88 24.91 -12.20 -2.64
N GLU A 89 24.64 -11.36 -3.65
CA GLU A 89 25.49 -11.25 -4.85
C GLU A 89 26.92 -10.83 -4.51
N ARG A 90 27.10 -9.87 -3.59
CA ARG A 90 28.44 -9.42 -3.15
C ARG A 90 29.25 -10.49 -2.42
N LYS A 91 28.61 -11.47 -1.79
CA LYS A 91 29.31 -12.57 -1.10
C LYS A 91 29.85 -13.65 -2.05
N ARG A 92 29.35 -13.69 -3.28
CA ARG A 92 29.73 -14.68 -4.31
C ARG A 92 30.85 -14.19 -5.23
N GLN A 93 31.23 -12.92 -5.14
CA GLN A 93 32.39 -12.31 -5.80
C GLN A 93 33.59 -12.35 -4.87
#